data_AF-A0A6G1R6R0-F1
#
_entry.id   AF-A0A6G1R6R0-F1
#
_cell.length_a   1.000
_cell.length_b   1.000
_cell.length_c   1.000
_cell.angle_alpha   90.00
_cell.angle_beta   90.00
_cell.angle_gamma   90.00
#
_symmetry.space_group_name_H-M   'P 1'
#
loop_
_entity.id
_entity.type
_entity.pdbx_description
1 polymer ?
#
loop_
_entity_poly.entity_id
_entity_poly.type
_entity_poly.pdbx_seq_one_letter_code
_entity_poly.pdbx_strand_id
1 'polypeptide(L)'
;DMEHVLLNLFSLVRDAVVYVQKNEGKLSTTISRLCGHAQQRQYRSANYPEDLFIDKKVLKVTHMEQEETLSSRRRELITKLKSHSSFYSNLPEYICKHSSAVQNNTLCWNGQEVMERY
;
A
#
# COMPACT_ATOMS: atom_id res chain seq x y z
N ASP A 1 0.49 -9.15 -4.45
CA ASP A 1 0.94 -8.29 -3.34
C ASP A 1 1.10 -6.87 -3.88
N MET A 2 0.46 -5.86 -3.27
CA MET A 2 0.43 -4.49 -3.79
C MET A 2 1.84 -3.88 -3.83
N GLU A 3 2.64 -4.14 -2.80
CA GLU A 3 4.02 -3.70 -2.70
C GLU A 3 4.85 -4.19 -3.88
N HIS A 4 4.77 -5.49 -4.17
CA HIS A 4 5.43 -6.09 -5.32
C HIS A 4 4.99 -5.49 -6.65
N VAL A 5 3.70 -5.15 -6.82
CA VAL A 5 3.21 -4.52 -8.06
C VAL A 5 3.78 -3.11 -8.23
N LEU A 6 3.77 -2.32 -7.16
CA LEU A 6 4.28 -0.94 -7.18
C LEU A 6 5.78 -0.89 -7.45
N LEU A 7 6.55 -1.75 -6.80
CA LEU A 7 8.01 -1.84 -6.99
C LEU A 7 8.38 -2.30 -8.40
N ASN A 8 7.58 -3.15 -9.03
CA ASN A 8 7.89 -3.72 -10.36
C ASN A 8 7.24 -2.97 -11.53
N LEU A 9 6.41 -1.95 -11.27
CA LEU A 9 5.67 -1.25 -12.32
C LEU A 9 6.58 -0.73 -13.45
N PHE A 10 7.72 -0.12 -13.08
CA PHE A 10 8.67 0.38 -14.07
C PHE A 10 9.32 -0.72 -14.92
N SER A 11 9.58 -1.89 -14.33
CA SER A 11 10.09 -3.04 -15.09
C SER A 11 9.04 -3.52 -16.08
N LEU A 12 7.80 -3.69 -15.63
CA LEU A 12 6.69 -4.14 -16.48
C LEU A 12 6.47 -3.20 -17.68
N VAL A 13 6.51 -1.88 -17.44
CA VAL A 13 6.41 -0.89 -18.52
C VAL A 13 7.59 -1.00 -19.49
N ARG A 14 8.83 -1.11 -18.97
CA ARG A 14 10.03 -1.27 -19.78
C ARG A 14 9.95 -2.54 -20.64
N ASP A 15 9.57 -3.66 -20.05
CA ASP A 15 9.47 -4.95 -20.73
C ASP A 15 8.40 -4.92 -21.83
N ALA A 16 7.27 -4.25 -21.57
CA ALA A 16 6.23 -4.03 -22.59
C ALA A 16 6.74 -3.18 -23.77
N VAL A 17 7.46 -2.09 -23.49
CA VAL A 17 8.06 -1.23 -24.55
C VAL A 17 9.07 -2.03 -25.37
N VAL A 18 9.98 -2.74 -24.71
CA VAL A 18 10.99 -3.59 -25.37
C VAL A 18 10.32 -4.68 -26.20
N TYR A 19 9.23 -5.27 -25.71
CA TYR A 19 8.46 -6.27 -26.45
C TYR A 19 7.87 -5.70 -27.74
N VAL A 20 7.25 -4.51 -27.69
CA VAL A 20 6.70 -3.84 -28.87
C VAL A 20 7.80 -3.51 -29.87
N GLN A 21 8.92 -2.95 -29.42
CA GLN A 21 10.06 -2.61 -30.28
C GLN A 21 10.64 -3.85 -30.96
N LYS A 22 10.82 -4.96 -30.24
CA LYS A 22 11.32 -6.23 -30.81
C LYS A 22 10.37 -6.84 -31.84
N ASN A 23 9.07 -6.56 -31.73
CA ASN A 23 8.03 -7.13 -32.58
C ASN A 23 7.50 -6.14 -33.62
N GLU A 24 8.11 -4.96 -33.78
CA GLU A 24 7.61 -3.86 -34.59
C GLU A 24 7.25 -4.30 -36.02
N GLY A 25 8.17 -4.98 -36.71
CA GLY A 25 7.94 -5.43 -38.09
C GLY A 25 6.75 -6.39 -38.20
N LYS A 26 6.71 -7.43 -37.36
CA LYS A 26 5.62 -8.42 -37.35
C LYS A 26 4.27 -7.77 -37.02
N LEU A 27 4.27 -6.85 -36.06
CA LEU A 27 3.09 -6.11 -35.64
C LEU A 27 2.59 -5.20 -36.77
N SER A 28 3.50 -4.44 -37.38
CA SER A 28 3.21 -3.54 -38.51
C SER A 28 2.63 -4.28 -39.71
N THR A 29 3.21 -5.43 -40.10
CA THR A 29 2.68 -6.26 -41.19
C THR A 29 1.29 -6.80 -40.86
N THR A 30 1.09 -7.28 -39.62
CA THR A 30 -0.20 -7.85 -39.20
C THR A 30 -1.30 -6.78 -39.19
N ILE A 31 -1.01 -5.61 -38.63
CA ILE A 31 -1.94 -4.47 -38.58
C ILE A 31 -2.23 -3.97 -40.00
N SER A 32 -1.20 -3.77 -40.83
CA SER A 32 -1.36 -3.33 -42.22
C SER A 32 -2.25 -4.28 -43.03
N ARG A 33 -2.14 -5.58 -42.79
CA ARG A 33 -2.96 -6.60 -43.46
C ARG A 33 -4.43 -6.52 -43.03
N LEU A 34 -4.71 -6.26 -41.75
CA LEU A 34 -6.08 -6.22 -41.22
C LEU A 34 -6.78 -4.88 -41.46
N CYS A 35 -6.05 -3.78 -41.33
CA CYS A 35 -6.60 -2.42 -41.38
C CYS A 35 -6.33 -1.69 -42.71
N GLY A 36 -5.57 -2.31 -43.62
CA GLY A 36 -5.05 -1.66 -44.83
C GLY A 36 -3.72 -0.93 -44.56
N HIS A 37 -2.94 -0.69 -45.62
CA HIS A 37 -1.70 0.07 -45.51
C HIS A 37 -2.03 1.54 -45.22
N ALA A 38 -1.57 2.03 -44.06
CA ALA A 38 -1.63 3.46 -43.79
C ALA A 38 -0.71 4.19 -44.78
N GLN A 39 -1.27 5.15 -45.53
CA GLN A 39 -0.48 6.12 -46.29
C GLN A 39 0.52 6.78 -45.34
N GLN A 40 1.76 7.00 -45.79
CA GLN A 40 2.80 7.63 -44.98
C GLN A 40 2.25 8.95 -44.44
N ARG A 41 1.96 8.99 -43.14
CA ARG A 41 1.35 10.16 -42.51
C ARG A 41 2.40 11.27 -42.59
N GLN A 42 2.17 12.29 -43.42
CA GLN A 42 2.97 13.50 -43.38
C GLN A 42 2.93 14.00 -41.94
N TYR A 43 4.10 14.07 -41.30
CA TYR A 43 4.26 14.46 -39.91
C TYR A 43 3.68 15.89 -39.77
N ARG A 44 2.48 16.00 -39.21
CA ARG A 44 1.80 17.28 -38.91
C ARG A 44 1.81 17.59 -37.41
N SER A 45 2.68 16.94 -36.64
CA SER A 45 2.98 17.40 -35.29
C SER A 45 3.78 18.70 -35.39
N ALA A 46 3.50 19.62 -34.48
CA ALA A 46 4.41 20.73 -34.24
C ALA A 46 5.81 20.16 -33.96
N ASN A 47 6.87 20.83 -34.45
CA ASN A 47 8.25 20.49 -34.11
C ASN A 47 8.37 20.37 -32.59
N TYR A 48 8.51 19.15 -32.11
CA TYR A 48 8.82 18.88 -30.72
C TYR A 48 10.34 18.76 -30.66
N PRO A 49 11.06 19.59 -29.88
CA PRO A 49 12.51 19.47 -29.77
C PRO A 49 12.83 18.09 -29.17
N GLU A 50 13.34 17.18 -30.01
CA GLU A 50 13.77 15.83 -29.61
C GLU A 50 14.95 15.89 -28.60
N ASP A 51 15.58 17.06 -28.44
CA ASP A 51 16.72 17.30 -27.55
C ASP A 51 16.39 17.55 -26.08
N LEU A 52 15.12 17.59 -25.65
CA LEU A 52 14.77 17.87 -24.25
C LEU A 52 14.78 16.65 -23.31
N PHE A 53 15.02 15.43 -23.82
CA PHE A 53 14.99 14.20 -23.02
C PHE A 53 16.27 13.35 -23.07
N ILE A 54 17.32 13.81 -23.73
CA ILE A 54 18.66 13.24 -23.53
C ILE A 54 19.21 13.86 -22.24
N ASP A 55 19.07 13.12 -21.14
CA ASP A 55 19.57 13.41 -19.79
C ASP A 55 18.51 13.79 -18.75
N LYS A 56 17.48 12.94 -18.62
CA LYS A 56 16.93 12.70 -17.28
C LYS A 56 17.56 11.41 -16.77
N LYS A 57 18.71 11.57 -16.11
CA LYS A 57 19.28 10.61 -15.16
C LYS A 57 18.14 9.80 -14.55
N VAL A 58 18.16 8.49 -14.82
CA VAL A 58 17.34 7.49 -14.14
C VAL A 58 17.31 7.91 -12.68
N LEU A 59 16.13 8.31 -12.20
CA LEU A 59 15.96 8.75 -10.83
C LEU A 59 16.45 7.59 -9.97
N LYS A 60 17.67 7.71 -9.43
CA LYS A 60 18.18 6.74 -8.47
C LYS A 60 17.19 6.82 -7.33
N VAL A 61 16.43 5.73 -7.15
CA VAL A 61 15.63 5.50 -5.96
C VAL A 61 16.54 5.83 -4.79
N THR A 62 16.20 6.93 -4.13
CA THR A 62 17.01 7.51 -3.06
C THR A 62 17.20 6.46 -1.99
N HIS A 63 18.46 6.32 -1.57
CA HIS A 63 18.97 5.54 -0.46
C HIS A 63 17.88 5.06 0.52
N MET A 64 17.53 3.78 0.41
CA MET A 64 16.64 3.06 1.33
C MET A 64 17.27 3.04 2.72
N GLU A 65 16.95 4.04 3.56
CA GLU A 65 17.16 3.93 5.00
C GLU A 65 16.23 2.82 5.50
N GLN A 66 16.77 1.60 5.66
CA GLN A 66 16.14 0.48 6.34
C GLN A 66 14.62 0.37 6.12
N GLU A 67 14.16 0.38 4.85
CA GLU A 67 12.74 0.58 4.56
C GLU A 67 11.86 -0.54 5.17
N GLU A 68 10.96 -0.15 6.07
CA GLU A 68 9.87 -1.02 6.50
C GLU A 68 8.99 -1.36 5.29
N THR A 69 8.92 -2.65 4.94
CA THR A 69 8.02 -3.10 3.88
C THR A 69 6.55 -2.82 4.24
N LEU A 70 5.69 -2.56 3.25
CA LEU A 70 4.24 -2.47 3.47
C LEU A 70 3.70 -3.75 4.12
N SER A 71 4.29 -4.89 3.77
CA SER A 71 4.03 -6.17 4.43
C SER A 71 4.38 -6.19 5.92
N SER A 72 5.52 -5.61 6.31
CA SER A 72 5.91 -5.42 7.71
C SER A 72 4.92 -4.51 8.44
N ARG A 73 4.63 -3.34 7.86
CA ARG A 73 3.70 -2.36 8.45
C ARG A 73 2.29 -2.91 8.64
N ARG A 74 1.81 -3.70 7.67
CA ARG A 74 0.51 -4.41 7.76
C ARG A 74 0.51 -5.41 8.91
N ARG A 75 1.59 -6.18 9.08
CA ARG A 75 1.69 -7.17 10.17
C ARG A 75 1.68 -6.47 11.54
N GLU A 76 2.44 -5.38 11.67
CA GLU A 76 2.48 -4.58 12.89
C GLU A 76 1.10 -4.02 13.23
N LEU A 77 0.43 -3.40 12.26
CA LEU A 77 -0.92 -2.85 12.44
C LEU A 77 -1.91 -3.93 12.91
N ILE A 78 -1.94 -5.09 12.25
CA ILE A 78 -2.84 -6.19 12.64
C ILE A 78 -2.51 -6.67 14.05
N THR A 79 -1.23 -6.74 14.41
CA THR A 79 -0.80 -7.17 15.74
C THR A 79 -1.29 -6.19 16.81
N LYS A 80 -1.11 -4.88 16.58
CA LYS A 80 -1.59 -3.82 17.47
C LYS A 80 -3.12 -3.80 17.59
N LEU A 81 -3.84 -3.99 16.49
CA LEU A 81 -5.30 -4.06 16.53
C LEU A 81 -5.79 -5.27 17.32
N LYS A 82 -5.18 -6.45 17.10
CA LYS A 82 -5.52 -7.67 17.85
C LYS A 82 -5.25 -7.52 19.34
N SER A 83 -4.12 -6.91 19.73
CA SER A 83 -3.78 -6.71 21.14
C SER A 83 -4.74 -5.77 21.87
N HIS A 84 -5.45 -4.90 21.16
CA HIS A 84 -6.44 -3.97 21.73
C HIS A 84 -7.90 -4.37 21.42
N SER A 85 -8.13 -5.58 20.90
CA SER A 85 -9.47 -6.04 20.50
C SER A 85 -10.49 -6.04 21.65
N SER A 86 -10.05 -6.27 22.88
CA SER A 86 -10.88 -6.29 24.08
C SER A 86 -10.82 -4.98 24.88
N PHE A 87 -10.33 -3.89 24.30
CA PHE A 87 -10.12 -2.63 25.02
C PHE A 87 -11.40 -2.14 25.72
N TYR A 88 -12.51 -2.06 24.99
CA TYR A 88 -13.77 -1.57 25.55
C TYR A 88 -14.45 -2.57 26.48
N SER A 89 -14.32 -3.88 26.23
CA SER A 89 -14.89 -4.89 27.13
C SER A 89 -14.16 -4.97 28.46
N ASN A 90 -12.85 -4.74 28.47
CA ASN A 90 -12.02 -4.78 29.68
C ASN A 90 -12.01 -3.44 30.43
N LEU A 91 -12.58 -2.38 29.85
CA LEU A 91 -12.56 -1.04 30.43
C LEU A 91 -13.23 -0.97 31.82
N PRO A 92 -14.42 -1.57 32.06
CA PRO A 92 -15.04 -1.53 33.40
C PRO A 92 -14.17 -2.21 34.45
N GLU A 93 -13.59 -3.37 34.13
CA GLU A 93 -12.70 -4.10 35.04
C GLU A 93 -11.43 -3.29 35.34
N TYR A 94 -10.84 -2.67 34.31
CA TYR A 94 -9.67 -1.80 34.47
C TYR A 94 -9.97 -0.62 35.40
N ILE A 95 -11.10 0.07 35.18
CA ILE A 95 -11.53 1.19 36.03
C ILE A 95 -11.78 0.71 37.47
N CYS A 96 -12.52 -0.37 37.68
CA CYS A 96 -12.79 -0.89 39.02
C CYS A 96 -11.51 -1.28 39.78
N LYS A 97 -10.54 -1.89 39.10
CA LYS A 97 -9.23 -2.23 39.69
C LYS A 97 -8.39 -1.00 40.07
N HIS A 98 -8.43 0.06 39.27
CA HIS A 98 -7.59 1.26 39.50
C HIS A 98 -8.34 2.40 40.20
N SER A 99 -9.65 2.24 40.44
CA SER A 99 -10.43 3.14 41.28
C SER A 99 -10.01 2.98 42.74
N SER A 100 -10.14 4.04 43.52
CA SER A 100 -9.93 4.04 44.97
C SER A 100 -10.97 3.22 45.77
N ALA A 101 -11.76 2.38 45.09
CA ALA A 101 -12.62 1.41 45.75
C ALA A 101 -11.74 0.44 46.56
N VAL A 102 -12.01 0.35 47.86
CA VAL A 102 -11.24 -0.46 48.80
C VAL A 102 -11.23 -1.91 48.33
N GLN A 103 -10.09 -2.39 47.80
CA GLN A 103 -10.00 -3.71 47.17
C GLN A 103 -10.16 -4.88 48.16
N ASN A 104 -9.89 -4.63 49.45
CA ASN A 104 -9.75 -5.66 50.49
C ASN A 104 -10.81 -5.55 51.58
N ASN A 105 -12.07 -5.35 51.20
CA ASN A 105 -13.17 -5.36 52.16
C ASN A 105 -14.08 -6.56 51.87
N THR A 106 -14.37 -7.34 52.91
CA THR A 106 -15.35 -8.44 52.87
C THR A 106 -16.77 -7.91 52.62
N LEU A 107 -17.00 -6.64 52.95
CA LEU A 107 -18.25 -5.92 52.77
C LEU A 107 -18.15 -4.90 51.62
N CYS A 108 -19.10 -4.92 50.70
CA CYS A 108 -19.20 -4.02 49.55
C CYS A 108 -20.57 -3.31 49.51
N TRP A 109 -20.62 -2.14 48.89
CA TRP A 109 -21.85 -1.38 48.66
C TRP A 109 -22.44 -1.76 47.30
N ASN A 110 -23.71 -2.20 47.28
CA ASN A 110 -24.40 -2.61 46.05
C ASN A 110 -25.27 -1.51 45.41
N GLY A 111 -25.32 -0.31 46.00
CA GLY A 111 -26.23 0.77 45.59
C GLY A 111 -27.34 1.08 46.60
N GLN A 112 -27.60 0.20 47.58
CA GLN A 112 -28.67 0.34 48.56
C GLN A 112 -28.22 0.03 49.99
N GLU A 113 -27.40 -1.00 50.18
CA GLU A 113 -26.89 -1.41 51.49
C GLU A 113 -25.47 -1.98 51.40
N VAL A 114 -24.86 -2.17 52.57
CA VAL A 114 -23.53 -2.78 52.72
C VAL A 114 -23.72 -4.28 53.00
N MET A 115 -23.22 -5.14 52.11
CA MET A 115 -23.34 -6.60 52.23
C MET A 115 -22.03 -7.31 51.96
N GLU A 116 -21.96 -8.61 52.26
CA GLU A 116 -20.83 -9.45 51.86
C GLU A 116 -20.64 -9.50 50.35
N ARG A 117 -19.39 -9.59 49.92
CA ARG A 117 -19.01 -9.66 48.51
C ARG A 117 -19.30 -11.06 47.94
N TYR A 118 -19.95 -11.11 46.77
CA TYR A 118 -20.20 -12.33 45.99
C TYR A 118 -18.95 -12.81 45.24
#